data_AF-A0A1J3G3T0-F1
#
_entry.id   AF-A0A1J3G3T0-F1
#
_cell.length_a   1.000
_cell.length_b   1.000
_cell.length_c   1.000
_cell.angle_alpha   90.00
_cell.angle_beta   90.00
_cell.angle_gamma   90.00
#
_symmetry.space_group_name_H-M   'P 1'
#
loop_
_entity.id
_entity.type
_entity.pdbx_description
1 polymer ?
#
loop_
_entity_poly.entity_id
_entity_poly.type
_entity_poly.pdbx_seq_one_letter_code
_entity_poly.pdbx_strand_id
1 'polypeptide(L)'
;MDDELLETESCSSSGDLRRLRPLKGSFRYYPYTTWKKSSMKEEDMKEEVVRLGVELSLCLAKSMFLLCDDIHTMLWFCLKLWRGVIPYRNPVLERLLRVIHFVYTRDIKPKGGVFHDGGKSVQWELIRTSFKDFGHGIVILHRLEKLVRRKGSSFDDRLLSSAIVKYKQQVLKKLQGKLEDVSEANGFARETLESHIFDLWKSLFDEEEEEEEDKATCKVMRSRILSDLFTPLLGKPGNCEILALSMCSPYILGSVILLS
;
A
#
# COMPACT_ATOMS: atom_id res chain seq x y z
N MET A 1 -35.23 -64.85 -3.93
CA MET A 1 -34.06 -65.08 -3.07
C MET A 1 -33.02 -65.63 -4.00
N ASP A 2 -32.15 -64.71 -4.41
CA ASP A 2 -30.73 -64.87 -4.73
C ASP A 2 -30.43 -65.72 -5.99
N ASP A 3 -29.69 -65.28 -7.01
CA ASP A 3 -28.70 -64.22 -7.11
C ASP A 3 -28.65 -63.62 -8.53
N GLU A 4 -28.34 -62.33 -8.57
CA GLU A 4 -28.26 -61.46 -9.74
C GLU A 4 -26.78 -61.25 -10.08
N LEU A 5 -26.27 -61.86 -11.16
CA LEU A 5 -25.03 -61.44 -11.82
C LEU A 5 -25.14 -61.74 -13.32
N LEU A 6 -25.70 -60.79 -14.07
CA LEU A 6 -25.65 -60.83 -15.53
C LEU A 6 -24.30 -60.28 -16.02
N GLU A 7 -23.61 -61.19 -16.69
CA GLU A 7 -22.48 -61.00 -17.57
C GLU A 7 -22.72 -59.82 -18.53
N THR A 8 -21.74 -58.94 -18.67
CA THR A 8 -21.68 -58.03 -19.81
C THR A 8 -20.56 -58.44 -20.74
N GLU A 9 -20.95 -58.60 -21.99
CA GLU A 9 -20.22 -59.17 -23.09
C GLU A 9 -18.93 -58.41 -23.42
N SER A 10 -17.94 -59.22 -23.79
CA SER A 10 -16.75 -58.87 -24.54
C SER A 10 -17.07 -58.26 -25.91
N CYS A 11 -16.31 -57.24 -26.34
CA CYS A 11 -15.90 -57.17 -27.73
C CYS A 11 -14.49 -56.55 -27.89
N SER A 12 -13.54 -57.47 -28.04
CA SER A 12 -12.37 -57.45 -28.93
C SER A 12 -11.68 -56.12 -29.25
N SER A 13 -10.52 -55.96 -28.64
CA SER A 13 -9.41 -55.11 -29.09
C SER A 13 -8.66 -55.79 -30.24
N SER A 14 -8.52 -55.13 -31.39
CA SER A 14 -7.30 -55.10 -32.22
C SER A 14 -7.55 -54.33 -33.53
N GLY A 15 -6.72 -53.33 -33.85
CA GLY A 15 -6.71 -52.73 -35.18
C GLY A 15 -6.23 -51.27 -35.28
N ASP A 16 -4.92 -51.07 -35.10
CA ASP A 16 -4.08 -50.01 -35.68
C ASP A 16 -4.35 -48.51 -35.48
N LEU A 17 -3.42 -47.93 -34.72
CA LEU A 17 -3.02 -46.53 -34.67
C LEU A 17 -2.74 -45.94 -36.06
N ARG A 18 -3.57 -44.99 -36.51
CA ARG A 18 -3.12 -43.91 -37.40
C ARG A 18 -3.34 -42.57 -36.71
N ARG A 19 -2.27 -42.03 -36.13
CA ARG A 19 -2.20 -40.63 -35.69
C ARG A 19 -2.37 -39.73 -36.92
N LEU A 20 -3.56 -39.19 -37.12
CA LEU A 20 -3.78 -38.07 -38.03
C LEU A 20 -3.11 -36.83 -37.43
N ARG A 21 -1.98 -36.42 -38.02
CA ARG A 21 -1.39 -35.11 -37.77
C ARG A 21 -2.42 -34.03 -38.17
N PRO A 22 -2.68 -32.99 -37.36
CA PRO A 22 -3.47 -31.86 -37.83
C PRO A 22 -2.75 -31.18 -38.99
N LEU A 23 -3.50 -30.87 -40.05
CA LEU A 23 -3.03 -30.06 -41.16
C LEU A 23 -2.53 -28.70 -40.66
N LYS A 24 -1.37 -28.30 -41.19
CA LYS A 24 -0.70 -27.02 -40.94
C LYS A 24 -1.65 -25.88 -41.36
N GLY A 25 -2.26 -25.18 -40.39
CA GLY A 25 -3.11 -24.00 -40.66
C GLY A 25 -4.43 -23.90 -39.90
N SER A 26 -4.81 -24.85 -39.03
CA SER A 26 -6.02 -24.69 -38.21
C SER A 26 -5.73 -23.91 -36.92
N PHE A 27 -5.79 -22.58 -37.00
CA PHE A 27 -5.96 -21.76 -35.80
C PHE A 27 -7.41 -21.88 -35.36
N ARG A 28 -7.61 -22.47 -34.18
CA ARG A 28 -8.89 -22.51 -33.48
C ARG A 28 -9.28 -21.06 -33.14
N TYR A 29 -10.14 -20.45 -33.97
CA TYR A 29 -10.70 -19.13 -33.71
C TYR A 29 -11.65 -19.24 -32.52
N TYR A 30 -11.19 -18.85 -31.34
CA TYR A 30 -12.07 -18.62 -30.19
C TYR A 30 -12.71 -17.24 -30.39
N PRO A 31 -14.05 -17.14 -30.49
CA PRO A 31 -14.69 -15.84 -30.59
C PRO A 31 -14.57 -15.18 -29.22
N TYR A 32 -13.62 -14.26 -29.08
CA TYR A 32 -13.67 -13.29 -28.00
C TYR A 32 -14.96 -12.51 -28.20
N THR A 33 -15.89 -12.68 -27.27
CA THR A 33 -17.03 -11.78 -27.11
C THR A 33 -16.48 -10.36 -27.14
N THR A 34 -17.02 -9.53 -28.03
CA THR A 34 -16.80 -8.09 -28.06
C THR A 34 -17.33 -7.51 -26.76
N TRP A 35 -16.52 -7.63 -25.71
CA TRP A 35 -16.78 -7.08 -24.39
C TRP A 35 -16.46 -5.59 -24.45
N LYS A 36 -17.45 -4.79 -24.06
CA LYS A 36 -17.35 -3.33 -23.96
C LYS A 36 -16.08 -2.96 -23.18
N LYS A 37 -15.09 -2.40 -23.87
CA LYS A 37 -13.96 -1.69 -23.24
C LYS A 37 -14.54 -0.50 -22.49
N SER A 38 -14.82 -0.67 -21.21
CA SER A 38 -14.74 0.43 -20.25
C SER A 38 -13.30 0.44 -19.73
N SER A 39 -12.35 0.79 -20.60
CA SER A 39 -11.00 1.14 -20.17
C SER A 39 -11.11 2.42 -19.35
N MET A 40 -10.80 2.33 -18.07
CA MET A 40 -10.67 3.51 -17.20
C MET A 40 -9.58 4.40 -17.79
N LYS A 41 -9.79 5.72 -17.83
CA LYS A 41 -8.77 6.61 -18.42
C LYS A 41 -7.54 6.65 -17.52
N GLU A 42 -6.38 6.92 -18.09
CA GLU A 42 -5.12 7.05 -17.33
C GLU A 42 -5.25 8.09 -16.20
N GLU A 43 -5.93 9.20 -16.45
CA GLU A 43 -6.24 10.23 -15.46
C GLU A 43 -7.08 9.69 -14.30
N ASP A 44 -8.15 8.95 -14.59
CA ASP A 44 -8.98 8.30 -13.56
C ASP A 44 -8.13 7.34 -12.68
N MET A 45 -7.14 6.66 -13.27
CA MET A 45 -6.23 5.76 -12.55
C MET A 45 -5.27 6.53 -11.65
N LYS A 46 -4.73 7.65 -12.12
CA LYS A 46 -3.91 8.56 -11.30
C LYS A 46 -4.72 9.08 -10.11
N GLU A 47 -5.94 9.55 -10.35
CA GLU A 47 -6.83 10.03 -9.30
C GLU A 47 -7.15 8.94 -8.27
N GLU A 48 -7.38 7.71 -8.72
CA GLU A 48 -7.64 6.61 -7.78
C GLU A 48 -6.41 6.25 -6.96
N VAL A 49 -5.21 6.22 -7.56
CA VAL A 49 -3.97 6.00 -6.78
C VAL A 49 -3.75 7.13 -5.76
N VAL A 50 -4.03 8.38 -6.11
CA VAL A 50 -4.02 9.52 -5.19
C VAL A 50 -4.99 9.27 -4.04
N ARG A 51 -6.24 8.89 -4.34
CA ARG A 51 -7.28 8.59 -3.34
C ARG A 51 -6.88 7.45 -2.40
N LEU A 52 -6.25 6.40 -2.93
CA LEU A 52 -5.70 5.31 -2.12
C LEU A 52 -4.60 5.79 -1.15
N GLY A 53 -3.77 6.74 -1.59
CA GLY A 53 -2.76 7.40 -0.77
C GLY A 53 -3.36 8.23 0.35
N VAL A 54 -4.43 8.98 0.06
CA VAL A 54 -5.19 9.75 1.05
C VAL A 54 -5.80 8.84 2.12
N GLU A 55 -6.48 7.77 1.74
CA GLU A 55 -7.09 6.83 2.70
C GLU A 55 -6.05 6.12 3.57
N LEU A 56 -4.91 5.71 2.98
CA LEU A 56 -3.79 5.15 3.76
C LEU A 56 -3.25 6.18 4.76
N SER A 57 -3.13 7.44 4.32
CA SER A 57 -2.65 8.56 5.13
C SER A 57 -3.61 8.90 6.27
N LEU A 58 -4.93 8.78 6.05
CA LEU A 58 -5.93 8.93 7.10
C LEU A 58 -5.80 7.82 8.16
N CYS A 59 -5.58 6.57 7.75
CA CYS A 59 -5.31 5.47 8.68
C CYS A 59 -4.03 5.71 9.50
N LEU A 60 -3.00 6.25 8.85
CA LEU A 60 -1.74 6.62 9.50
C LEU A 60 -1.94 7.76 10.50
N ALA A 61 -2.60 8.84 10.10
CA ALA A 61 -2.93 9.97 10.97
C ALA A 61 -3.73 9.49 12.19
N LYS A 62 -4.78 8.68 11.96
CA LYS A 62 -5.57 8.07 13.03
C LYS A 62 -4.70 7.27 14.00
N SER A 63 -3.73 6.50 13.50
CA SER A 63 -2.76 5.80 14.35
C SER A 63 -1.87 6.75 15.15
N MET A 64 -1.48 7.89 14.60
CA MET A 64 -0.73 8.92 15.32
C MET A 64 -1.54 9.53 16.47
N PHE A 65 -2.84 9.78 16.27
CA PHE A 65 -3.76 10.22 17.33
C PHE A 65 -4.01 9.14 18.40
N LEU A 66 -3.92 7.86 18.04
CA LEU A 66 -4.03 6.78 19.03
C LEU A 66 -2.79 6.65 19.90
N LEU A 67 -1.62 6.96 19.35
CA LEU A 67 -0.35 6.91 20.05
C LEU A 67 0.03 8.26 20.70
N CYS A 68 -0.82 9.29 20.62
CA CYS A 68 -0.44 10.63 21.09
C CYS A 68 -0.33 10.74 22.62
N ASP A 69 -0.79 9.71 23.36
CA ASP A 69 -0.56 9.54 24.79
C ASP A 69 0.93 9.35 25.12
N ASP A 70 1.71 8.78 24.21
CA ASP A 70 3.18 8.77 24.26
C ASP A 70 3.79 9.16 22.91
N ILE A 71 4.23 10.42 22.83
CA ILE A 71 4.82 10.99 21.61
C ILE A 71 6.06 10.21 21.15
N HIS A 72 6.81 9.57 22.05
CA HIS A 72 8.00 8.81 21.68
C HIS A 72 7.62 7.55 20.91
N THR A 73 6.63 6.79 21.39
CA THR A 73 6.08 5.62 20.70
C THR A 73 5.48 6.02 19.35
N MET A 74 4.75 7.14 19.28
CA MET A 74 4.21 7.67 18.03
C MET A 74 5.32 8.02 17.02
N LEU A 75 6.34 8.77 17.44
CA LEU A 75 7.45 9.15 16.56
C LEU A 75 8.27 7.93 16.13
N TRP A 76 8.49 6.96 17.01
CA TRP A 76 9.15 5.70 16.66
C TRP A 76 8.35 4.89 15.64
N PHE A 77 7.03 4.80 15.79
CA PHE A 77 6.14 4.18 14.83
C PHE A 77 6.30 4.82 13.44
N CYS A 78 6.20 6.15 13.36
CA CYS A 78 6.37 6.92 12.13
C CYS A 78 7.76 6.71 11.50
N LEU A 79 8.83 6.75 12.30
CA LEU A 79 10.20 6.52 11.84
C LEU A 79 10.37 5.13 11.22
N LYS A 80 9.82 4.10 11.88
CA LYS A 80 9.92 2.71 11.42
C LYS A 80 9.12 2.49 10.14
N LEU A 81 7.93 3.05 10.01
CA LEU A 81 7.16 3.00 8.76
C LEU A 81 7.90 3.71 7.62
N TRP A 82 8.51 4.86 7.90
CA TRP A 82 9.23 5.62 6.87
C TRP A 82 10.55 4.94 6.43
N ARG A 83 11.34 4.37 7.37
CA ARG A 83 12.61 3.68 7.05
C ARG A 83 12.46 2.23 6.60
N GLY A 84 11.39 1.55 7.02
CA GLY A 84 11.33 0.09 6.99
C GLY A 84 10.79 -0.55 5.71
N VAL A 85 10.27 0.23 4.76
CA VAL A 85 9.33 -0.34 3.77
C VAL A 85 9.86 -0.38 2.33
N ILE A 86 10.59 0.63 1.83
CA ILE A 86 11.07 0.72 0.43
C ILE A 86 12.41 1.49 0.37
N PRO A 87 13.31 1.22 -0.60
CA PRO A 87 14.53 2.01 -0.84
C PRO A 87 14.32 3.54 -0.88
N TYR A 88 15.41 4.24 -0.53
CA TYR A 88 15.49 5.68 -0.36
C TYR A 88 15.13 6.43 -1.67
N ARG A 89 14.17 7.37 -1.58
CA ARG A 89 13.56 8.21 -2.65
C ARG A 89 12.41 7.54 -3.41
N ASN A 90 11.21 7.66 -2.83
CA ASN A 90 9.97 7.18 -3.41
C ASN A 90 8.89 8.24 -3.20
N PRO A 91 8.20 8.70 -4.27
CA PRO A 91 7.15 9.71 -4.17
C PRO A 91 6.11 9.39 -3.10
N VAL A 92 5.68 8.13 -3.00
CA VAL A 92 4.71 7.65 -1.99
C VAL A 92 5.22 7.87 -0.57
N LEU A 93 6.48 7.51 -0.28
CA LEU A 93 7.07 7.70 1.05
C LEU A 93 7.29 9.18 1.37
N GLU A 94 7.54 10.01 0.35
CA GLU A 94 7.70 11.45 0.53
C GLU A 94 6.37 12.14 0.84
N ARG A 95 5.28 11.74 0.17
CA ARG A 95 3.93 12.21 0.53
C ARG A 95 3.55 11.78 1.93
N LEU A 96 3.81 10.53 2.31
CA LEU A 96 3.58 10.05 3.67
C LEU A 96 4.41 10.81 4.70
N LEU A 97 5.68 11.11 4.42
CA LEU A 97 6.53 11.89 5.33
C LEU A 97 5.97 13.30 5.56
N ARG A 98 5.49 13.96 4.49
CA ARG A 98 4.83 15.27 4.58
C ARG A 98 3.56 15.20 5.41
N VAL A 99 2.74 14.15 5.25
CA VAL A 99 1.55 13.92 6.07
C VAL A 99 1.92 13.74 7.55
N ILE A 100 2.91 12.89 7.86
CA ILE A 100 3.38 12.68 9.24
C ILE A 100 3.81 14.01 9.85
N HIS A 101 4.60 14.80 9.13
CA HIS A 101 5.07 16.10 9.59
C HIS A 101 3.91 17.08 9.84
N PHE A 102 2.96 17.13 8.91
CA PHE A 102 1.78 17.98 9.00
C PHE A 102 0.93 17.67 10.24
N VAL A 103 0.53 16.40 10.40
CA VAL A 103 -0.30 15.95 11.53
C VAL A 103 0.43 16.17 12.85
N TYR A 104 1.73 15.84 12.90
CA TYR A 104 2.54 16.07 14.08
C TYR A 104 2.56 17.56 14.45
N THR A 105 2.94 18.42 13.51
CA THR A 105 3.15 19.85 13.79
C THR A 105 1.86 20.58 14.14
N ARG A 106 0.76 20.25 13.44
CA ARG A 106 -0.52 20.95 13.60
C ARG A 106 -1.28 20.46 14.82
N ASP A 107 -1.35 19.15 15.03
CA ASP A 107 -2.35 18.54 15.91
C ASP A 107 -1.75 17.88 17.16
N ILE A 108 -0.49 17.43 17.13
CA ILE A 108 0.09 16.59 18.21
C ILE A 108 1.24 17.28 18.98
N LYS A 109 2.09 18.05 18.29
CA LYS A 109 3.31 18.62 18.84
C LYS A 109 3.00 19.48 20.07
N PRO A 110 3.62 19.24 21.23
CA PRO A 110 3.38 20.02 22.44
C PRO A 110 3.77 21.47 22.22
N LYS A 111 2.83 22.40 22.45
CA LYS A 111 3.09 23.85 22.32
C LYS A 111 4.14 24.38 23.29
N GLY A 112 4.42 23.64 24.37
CA GLY A 112 5.45 23.97 25.37
C GLY A 112 6.74 23.13 25.27
N GLY A 113 6.86 22.21 24.30
CA GLY A 113 8.04 21.36 24.13
C GLY A 113 8.32 20.33 25.24
N VAL A 114 7.51 20.30 26.30
CA VAL A 114 7.62 19.32 27.38
C VAL A 114 6.96 18.03 26.92
N PHE A 115 7.78 17.01 26.70
CA PHE A 115 7.31 15.64 26.47
C PHE A 115 7.31 14.93 27.82
N HIS A 116 6.18 14.36 28.22
CA HIS A 116 6.16 13.48 29.38
C HIS A 116 6.95 12.20 29.02
N ASP A 117 7.97 11.91 29.83
CA ASP A 117 8.86 10.78 29.63
C ASP A 117 8.33 9.54 30.36
N GLY A 118 8.53 8.36 29.76
CA GLY A 118 8.61 7.11 30.53
C GLY A 118 7.47 6.10 30.42
N GLY A 119 6.67 6.11 29.35
CA GLY A 119 5.62 5.10 29.13
C GLY A 119 5.58 4.55 27.71
N LYS A 120 5.16 3.30 27.54
CA LYS A 120 4.72 2.74 26.26
C LYS A 120 3.27 3.14 26.06
N SER A 121 2.90 3.65 24.88
CA SER A 121 1.49 4.00 24.60
C SER A 121 0.57 2.83 24.91
N VAL A 122 -0.57 3.10 25.54
CA VAL A 122 -1.58 2.07 25.88
C VAL A 122 -2.11 1.41 24.61
N GLN A 123 -2.14 2.15 23.51
CA GLN A 123 -2.60 1.69 22.20
C GLN A 123 -1.50 1.03 21.36
N TRP A 124 -0.27 0.92 21.88
CA TRP A 124 0.84 0.35 21.12
C TRP A 124 0.57 -1.06 20.61
N GLU A 125 0.03 -1.95 21.45
CA GLU A 125 -0.21 -3.34 21.03
C GLU A 125 -1.25 -3.43 19.90
N LEU A 126 -2.26 -2.56 19.90
CA LEU A 126 -3.20 -2.43 18.79
C LEU A 126 -2.47 -2.02 17.51
N ILE A 127 -1.69 -0.93 17.54
CA ILE A 127 -0.96 -0.42 16.37
C ILE A 127 0.12 -1.39 15.89
N ARG A 128 0.76 -2.13 16.81
CA ARG A 128 1.75 -3.16 16.47
C ARG A 128 1.17 -4.21 15.53
N THR A 129 -0.10 -4.58 15.72
CA THR A 129 -0.77 -5.58 14.87
C THR A 129 -1.11 -5.06 13.47
N SER A 130 -1.28 -3.75 13.30
CA SER A 130 -1.57 -3.11 12.01
C SER A 130 -0.31 -2.73 11.23
N PHE A 131 0.85 -2.72 11.87
CA PHE A 131 2.13 -2.32 11.25
C PHE A 131 2.45 -3.07 9.95
N LYS A 132 2.22 -4.40 9.91
CA LYS A 132 2.45 -5.20 8.70
C LYS A 132 1.53 -4.76 7.55
N ASP A 133 0.29 -4.40 7.86
CA ASP A 133 -0.70 -3.97 6.88
C ASP A 133 -0.35 -2.58 6.30
N PHE A 134 0.17 -1.68 7.14
CA PHE A 134 0.75 -0.41 6.67
C PHE A 134 1.93 -0.64 5.73
N GLY A 135 2.90 -1.46 6.13
CA GLY A 135 4.06 -1.76 5.28
C GLY A 135 3.65 -2.37 3.95
N HIS A 136 2.70 -3.32 3.96
CA HIS A 136 2.16 -3.86 2.71
C HIS A 136 1.47 -2.79 1.86
N GLY A 137 0.64 -1.95 2.48
CA GLY A 137 -0.04 -0.86 1.79
C GLY A 137 0.94 0.07 1.06
N ILE A 138 1.99 0.51 1.74
CA ILE A 138 3.01 1.38 1.15
C ILE A 138 3.72 0.71 -0.04
N VAL A 139 4.10 -0.58 0.09
CA VAL A 139 4.73 -1.34 -1.02
C VAL A 139 3.81 -1.45 -2.23
N ILE A 140 2.54 -1.81 -2.00
CA ILE A 140 1.58 -2.00 -3.09
C ILE A 140 1.28 -0.65 -3.75
N LEU A 141 1.06 0.39 -2.96
CA LEU A 141 0.78 1.73 -3.48
C LEU A 141 1.94 2.28 -4.31
N HIS A 142 3.18 2.07 -3.88
CA HIS A 142 4.35 2.40 -4.69
C HIS A 142 4.39 1.64 -6.02
N ARG A 143 4.03 0.36 -6.03
CA ARG A 143 3.96 -0.42 -7.28
C ARG A 143 2.87 0.12 -8.20
N LEU A 144 1.71 0.48 -7.65
CA LEU A 144 0.62 1.10 -8.41
C LEU A 144 1.06 2.44 -9.01
N GLU A 145 1.69 3.31 -8.22
CA GLU A 145 2.24 4.59 -8.67
C GLU A 145 3.23 4.39 -9.83
N LYS A 146 4.21 3.49 -9.68
CA LYS A 146 5.16 3.16 -10.74
C LYS A 146 4.50 2.63 -12.01
N LEU A 147 3.46 1.80 -11.88
CA LEU A 147 2.75 1.25 -13.02
C LEU A 147 1.99 2.34 -13.78
N VAL A 148 1.32 3.24 -13.05
CA VAL A 148 0.58 4.36 -13.64
C VAL A 148 1.51 5.41 -14.26
N ARG A 149 2.69 5.64 -13.67
CA ARG A 149 3.68 6.60 -14.18
C ARG A 149 4.39 6.14 -15.46
N ARG A 150 4.43 4.83 -15.75
CA ARG A 150 5.01 4.29 -16.98
C ARG A 150 4.15 4.61 -18.20
N LYS A 151 4.39 5.80 -18.77
CA LYS A 151 3.80 6.29 -20.02
C LYS A 151 3.96 5.26 -21.15
N GLY A 152 2.87 4.91 -21.82
CA GLY A 152 2.88 4.06 -23.03
C GLY A 152 2.98 2.55 -22.81
N SER A 153 2.93 2.04 -21.58
CA SER A 153 2.80 0.59 -21.40
C SER A 153 1.37 0.15 -21.73
N SER A 154 1.20 -0.84 -22.61
CA SER A 154 -0.08 -1.52 -22.83
C SER A 154 -0.42 -2.42 -21.63
N PHE A 155 -0.28 -1.90 -20.41
CA PHE A 155 -0.61 -2.64 -19.22
C PHE A 155 -2.10 -2.94 -19.26
N ASP A 156 -2.45 -4.16 -18.90
CA ASP A 156 -3.85 -4.56 -18.89
C ASP A 156 -4.57 -3.72 -17.81
N ASP A 157 -5.36 -2.74 -18.24
CA ASP A 157 -6.20 -1.89 -17.39
C ASP A 157 -6.99 -2.73 -16.37
N ARG A 158 -7.32 -3.97 -16.75
CA ARG A 158 -8.00 -4.96 -15.90
C ARG A 158 -7.14 -5.42 -14.72
N LEU A 159 -5.84 -5.65 -14.93
CA LEU A 159 -4.91 -6.02 -13.86
C LEU A 159 -4.72 -4.86 -12.88
N LEU A 160 -4.58 -3.64 -13.38
CA LEU A 160 -4.43 -2.45 -12.54
C LEU A 160 -5.71 -2.18 -11.73
N SER A 161 -6.87 -2.22 -12.39
CA SER A 161 -8.18 -2.11 -11.72
C SER A 161 -8.36 -3.20 -10.65
N SER A 162 -7.98 -4.45 -10.97
CA SER A 162 -8.02 -5.56 -10.00
C SER A 162 -7.10 -5.31 -8.80
N ALA A 163 -5.90 -4.76 -9.03
CA ALA A 163 -4.96 -4.43 -7.96
C ALA A 163 -5.50 -3.30 -7.05
N ILE A 164 -6.14 -2.28 -7.62
CA ILE A 164 -6.81 -1.20 -6.87
C ILE A 164 -7.93 -1.78 -6.00
N VAL A 165 -8.79 -2.65 -6.56
CA VAL A 165 -9.87 -3.30 -5.80
C VAL A 165 -9.30 -4.14 -4.66
N LYS A 166 -8.27 -4.95 -4.92
CA LYS A 166 -7.58 -5.74 -3.89
C LYS A 166 -6.97 -4.86 -2.82
N TYR A 167 -6.39 -3.72 -3.16
CA TYR A 167 -5.86 -2.78 -2.19
C TYR A 167 -6.96 -2.23 -1.26
N LYS A 168 -8.07 -1.75 -1.83
CA LYS A 168 -9.23 -1.28 -1.04
C LYS A 168 -9.74 -2.38 -0.09
N GLN A 169 -9.84 -3.61 -0.57
CA GLN A 169 -10.40 -4.73 0.21
C GLN A 169 -9.44 -5.35 1.23
N GLN A 170 -8.16 -5.52 0.90
CA GLN A 170 -7.22 -6.29 1.72
C GLN A 170 -6.35 -5.41 2.62
N VAL A 171 -6.08 -4.17 2.20
CA VAL A 171 -5.26 -3.22 2.96
C VAL A 171 -6.17 -2.25 3.73
N LEU A 172 -6.95 -1.44 3.00
CA LEU A 172 -7.70 -0.35 3.64
C LEU A 172 -8.77 -0.86 4.59
N LYS A 173 -9.64 -1.80 4.17
CA LYS A 173 -10.65 -2.37 5.08
C LYS A 173 -10.04 -3.00 6.33
N LYS A 174 -8.87 -3.65 6.18
CA LYS A 174 -8.20 -4.30 7.30
C LYS A 174 -7.60 -3.29 8.28
N LEU A 175 -7.04 -2.20 7.77
CA LEU A 175 -6.57 -1.08 8.59
C LEU A 175 -7.73 -0.37 9.27
N GLN A 176 -8.77 -0.02 8.52
CA GLN A 176 -9.96 0.66 9.04
C GLN A 176 -10.64 -0.17 10.14
N GLY A 177 -10.91 -1.45 9.90
CA GLY A 177 -11.54 -2.32 10.90
C GLY A 177 -10.70 -2.54 12.17
N LYS A 178 -9.37 -2.42 12.10
CA LYS A 178 -8.50 -2.46 13.29
C LYS A 178 -8.46 -1.15 14.07
N LEU A 179 -8.82 -0.03 13.43
CA LEU A 179 -8.69 1.31 13.98
C LEU A 179 -10.05 1.93 14.36
N GLU A 180 -11.16 1.38 13.89
CA GLU A 180 -12.53 1.91 14.11
C GLU A 180 -12.89 2.08 15.58
N ASP A 181 -12.50 1.16 16.46
CA ASP A 181 -12.98 1.08 17.84
C ASP A 181 -12.53 2.21 18.80
N VAL A 182 -11.67 3.15 18.37
CA VAL A 182 -10.91 3.98 19.36
C VAL A 182 -10.77 5.48 19.01
N SER A 183 -11.34 6.01 17.91
CA SER A 183 -10.79 7.27 17.35
C SER A 183 -11.52 8.59 17.56
N GLU A 184 -12.80 8.64 17.92
CA GLU A 184 -13.46 9.95 18.13
C GLU A 184 -13.03 10.61 19.45
N ALA A 185 -12.74 9.81 20.47
CA ALA A 185 -12.35 10.30 21.79
C ALA A 185 -11.02 11.09 21.81
N ASN A 186 -10.14 10.88 20.82
CA ASN A 186 -8.80 11.49 20.76
C ASN A 186 -8.74 12.75 19.88
N GLY A 187 -9.88 13.32 19.48
CA GLY A 187 -9.91 14.58 18.71
C GLY A 187 -9.55 14.44 17.23
N PHE A 188 -9.63 13.22 16.67
CA PHE A 188 -9.39 12.97 15.24
C PHE A 188 -10.54 13.52 14.37
N ALA A 189 -10.30 14.67 13.72
CA ALA A 189 -11.26 15.27 12.77
C ALA A 189 -10.99 14.81 11.33
N ARG A 190 -11.62 13.69 10.92
CA ARG A 190 -11.41 13.04 9.61
C ARG A 190 -11.55 13.99 8.43
N GLU A 191 -12.68 14.69 8.34
CA GLU A 191 -13.02 15.54 7.19
C GLU A 191 -12.02 16.68 6.99
N THR A 192 -11.63 17.35 8.08
CA THR A 192 -10.63 18.43 8.04
C THR A 192 -9.25 17.90 7.65
N LEU A 193 -8.86 16.72 8.14
CA LEU A 193 -7.58 16.11 7.75
C LEU A 193 -7.58 15.65 6.30
N GLU A 194 -8.69 15.10 5.82
CA GLU A 194 -8.82 14.56 4.47
C GLU A 194 -8.52 15.60 3.40
N SER A 195 -9.05 16.83 3.52
CA SER A 195 -8.79 17.91 2.55
C SER A 195 -7.31 18.30 2.48
N HIS A 196 -6.66 18.50 3.63
CA HIS A 196 -5.24 18.87 3.69
C HIS A 196 -4.35 17.74 3.19
N ILE A 197 -4.68 16.49 3.53
CA ILE A 197 -3.96 15.31 3.04
C ILE A 197 -4.14 15.20 1.53
N PHE A 198 -5.35 15.40 1.01
CA PHE A 198 -5.60 15.38 -0.43
C PHE A 198 -4.70 16.37 -1.17
N ASP A 199 -4.57 17.60 -0.68
CA ASP A 199 -3.67 18.60 -1.27
C ASP A 199 -2.20 18.14 -1.28
N LEU A 200 -1.74 17.47 -0.22
CA LEU A 200 -0.39 16.90 -0.17
C LEU A 200 -0.17 15.78 -1.17
N TRP A 201 -1.22 15.06 -1.57
CA TRP A 201 -1.14 13.95 -2.53
C TRP A 201 -1.42 14.36 -3.97
N LYS A 202 -2.07 15.51 -4.20
CA LYS A 202 -2.49 15.97 -5.53
C LYS A 202 -1.34 15.98 -6.55
N SER A 203 -0.15 16.41 -6.13
CA SER A 203 1.04 16.46 -6.99
C SER A 203 1.84 15.16 -7.08
N LEU A 204 1.28 14.00 -6.71
CA LEU A 204 1.98 12.71 -6.76
C LEU A 204 2.51 12.37 -8.17
N PHE A 205 1.75 12.73 -9.21
CA PHE A 205 2.06 12.43 -10.61
C PHE A 205 2.52 13.64 -11.41
N ASP A 206 2.64 14.81 -10.78
CA ASP A 206 3.17 15.98 -11.45
C ASP A 206 4.60 15.63 -11.92
N GLU A 207 4.90 15.98 -13.17
CA GLU A 207 6.23 15.77 -13.72
C GLU A 207 7.17 16.69 -12.92
N GLU A 208 8.02 16.08 -12.11
CA GLU A 208 9.20 16.72 -11.55
C GLU A 208 10.15 17.01 -12.73
N GLU A 209 9.83 18.02 -13.55
CA GLU A 209 10.81 18.79 -14.30
C GLU A 209 11.66 19.58 -13.28
N GLU A 210 12.27 18.86 -12.34
CA GLU A 210 13.03 19.47 -11.26
C GLU A 210 14.42 19.78 -11.80
N GLU A 211 14.67 21.08 -12.00
CA GLU A 211 16.00 21.63 -12.10
C GLU A 211 16.83 21.19 -10.87
N GLU A 212 18.16 21.12 -10.99
CA GLU A 212 19.03 20.67 -9.89
C GLU A 212 18.84 21.50 -8.60
N GLU A 213 18.41 22.75 -8.72
CA GLU A 213 18.09 23.64 -7.61
C GLU A 213 16.83 23.21 -6.83
N ASP A 214 15.80 22.73 -7.53
CA ASP A 214 14.56 22.23 -6.91
C ASP A 214 14.80 20.92 -6.17
N LYS A 215 15.62 20.02 -6.73
CA LYS A 215 16.07 18.79 -6.05
C LYS A 215 16.82 19.08 -4.76
N ALA A 216 17.72 20.08 -4.78
CA ALA A 216 18.45 20.51 -3.61
C ALA A 216 17.48 21.05 -2.53
N THR A 217 16.51 21.86 -2.95
CA THR A 217 15.47 22.41 -2.07
C THR A 217 14.59 21.32 -1.45
N CYS A 218 14.12 20.36 -2.25
CA CYS A 218 13.39 19.19 -1.78
C CYS A 218 14.19 18.37 -0.76
N LYS A 219 15.49 18.15 -1.01
CA LYS A 219 16.38 17.45 -0.08
C LYS A 219 16.55 18.22 1.24
N VAL A 220 16.74 19.54 1.18
CA VAL A 220 16.86 20.39 2.37
C VAL A 220 15.55 20.38 3.17
N MET A 221 14.40 20.52 2.52
CA MET A 221 13.09 20.43 3.17
C MET A 221 12.89 19.07 3.84
N ARG A 222 13.21 17.97 3.16
CA ARG A 222 13.16 16.63 3.73
C ARG A 222 14.05 16.51 4.96
N SER A 223 15.29 16.98 4.90
CA SER A 223 16.19 16.96 6.06
C SER A 223 15.64 17.78 7.24
N ARG A 224 15.03 18.94 6.98
CA ARG A 224 14.36 19.74 8.01
C ARG A 224 13.19 19.00 8.64
N ILE A 225 12.33 18.38 7.84
CA ILE A 225 11.20 17.56 8.32
C ILE A 225 11.70 16.42 9.22
N LEU A 226 12.73 15.69 8.78
CA LEU A 226 13.29 14.58 9.54
C LEU A 226 13.91 15.06 10.86
N SER A 227 14.60 16.19 10.83
CA SER A 227 15.13 16.81 12.05
C SER A 227 13.99 17.20 13.00
N ASP A 228 12.99 17.92 12.53
CA ASP A 228 11.87 18.38 13.37
C ASP A 228 11.07 17.22 13.97
N LEU A 229 10.83 16.16 13.19
CA LEU A 229 10.12 14.97 13.67
C LEU A 229 10.93 14.15 14.66
N PHE A 230 12.22 13.92 14.40
CA PHE A 230 12.97 12.85 15.08
C PHE A 230 14.08 13.35 16.00
N THR A 231 14.33 14.66 16.08
CA THR A 231 15.18 15.24 17.14
C THR A 231 14.71 14.84 18.55
N PRO A 232 13.40 14.80 18.87
CA PRO A 232 12.92 14.36 20.19
C PRO A 232 13.30 12.91 20.55
N LEU A 233 13.68 12.08 19.56
CA LEU A 233 14.12 10.71 19.78
C LEU A 233 15.64 10.60 20.06
N LEU A 234 16.42 11.65 19.83
CA LEU A 234 17.87 11.63 20.01
C LEU A 234 18.22 11.57 21.50
N GLY A 235 19.07 10.60 21.88
CA GLY A 235 19.57 10.44 23.26
C GLY A 235 18.72 9.56 24.17
N LYS A 236 17.57 9.04 23.71
CA LYS A 236 16.74 8.10 24.48
C LYS A 236 16.90 6.66 23.95
N PRO A 237 16.99 5.64 24.82
CA PRO A 237 17.05 4.25 24.37
C PRO A 237 15.80 3.96 23.56
N GLY A 238 15.97 3.54 22.31
CA GLY A 238 14.85 3.12 21.48
C GLY A 238 14.12 1.96 22.14
N ASN A 239 12.79 1.97 22.11
CA ASN A 239 11.99 0.83 22.55
C ASN A 239 12.39 -0.40 21.72
N CYS A 240 13.27 -1.24 22.26
CA CYS A 240 13.88 -2.39 21.59
C CYS A 240 12.84 -3.46 21.20
N GLU A 241 11.64 -3.40 21.79
CA GLU A 241 10.50 -4.24 21.44
C GLU A 241 9.84 -3.89 20.10
N ILE A 242 10.15 -2.72 19.53
CA ILE A 242 9.77 -2.36 18.15
C ILE A 242 10.74 -3.07 17.20
N LEU A 243 10.66 -4.41 17.24
CA LEU A 243 11.45 -5.32 16.43
C LEU A 243 11.38 -4.88 14.97
N ALA A 244 12.56 -4.80 14.33
CA ALA A 244 12.65 -4.62 12.90
C ALA A 244 11.89 -5.77 12.23
N LEU A 245 10.72 -5.46 11.66
CA LEU A 245 9.99 -6.43 10.88
C LEU A 245 10.84 -6.79 9.67
N SER A 246 11.16 -8.08 9.55
CA SER A 246 11.50 -8.69 8.27
C SER A 246 10.29 -8.51 7.35
N MET A 247 10.31 -7.45 6.54
CA MET A 247 9.28 -7.20 5.54
C MET A 247 9.42 -8.26 4.45
N CYS A 248 8.63 -9.33 4.52
CA CYS A 248 8.41 -10.17 3.35
C CYS A 248 7.69 -9.31 2.31
N SER A 249 8.28 -9.16 1.12
CA SER A 249 7.64 -8.47 -0.01
C SER A 249 6.25 -9.05 -0.24
N PRO A 250 5.15 -8.30 -0.05
CA PRO A 250 3.82 -8.81 -0.33
C PRO A 250 3.70 -9.07 -1.84
N TYR A 251 3.50 -10.34 -2.20
CA TYR A 251 3.20 -10.76 -3.56
C TYR A 251 1.71 -10.55 -3.83
N ILE A 252 1.37 -9.60 -4.69
CA ILE A 252 -0.02 -9.40 -5.16
C ILE A 252 -0.16 -9.63 -6.67
N LEU A 253 0.93 -9.57 -7.43
CA LEU A 253 0.93 -9.94 -8.84
C LEU A 253 1.38 -11.38 -8.99
N GLY A 254 0.44 -12.26 -9.33
CA GLY A 254 0.72 -13.62 -9.78
C GLY A 254 1.40 -13.60 -11.15
N SER A 255 2.67 -13.23 -11.17
CA SER A 255 3.64 -13.51 -12.23
C SER A 255 4.94 -12.84 -11.82
N VAL A 256 6.00 -13.64 -11.69
CA VAL A 256 7.37 -13.18 -11.53
C VAL A 256 7.68 -12.25 -12.69
N ILE A 257 7.66 -10.94 -12.45
CA ILE A 257 8.39 -10.00 -13.29
C ILE A 257 9.70 -9.76 -12.54
N LEU A 258 10.75 -10.42 -13.03
CA LEU A 258 12.12 -10.18 -12.64
C LEU A 258 12.38 -8.68 -12.73
N LEU A 259 12.70 -8.08 -11.58
CA LEU A 259 13.20 -6.73 -11.48
C LEU A 259 14.70 -6.78 -11.79
N SER A 260 15.08 -6.19 -12.92
CA SER A 260 16.35 -5.50 -13.09
C SER A 260 16.07 -4.01 -13.12
#